data_AF-A0A644YM05-F1
#
_entry.id   AF-A0A644YM05-F1
#
_cell.length_a   1.000
_cell.length_b   1.000
_cell.length_c   1.000
_cell.angle_alpha   90.00
_cell.angle_beta   90.00
_cell.angle_gamma   90.00
#
_symmetry.space_group_name_H-M   'P 1'
#
loop_
_entity.id
_entity.type
_entity.pdbx_description
1 polymer ?
#
loop_
_entity_poly.entity_id
_entity_poly.type
_entity_poly.pdbx_seq_one_letter_code
_entity_poly.pdbx_strand_id
1 'polypeptide(L)' 'MSEEILLLSAPLVVLELILKLVCLRDWMHRDRFNGPSKTAWLLIFLFVNLFGPIAYLVYGRKHNGND' A
#
# COMPACT_ATOMS: atom_id res chain seq x y z
N MET A 1 0.72 5.94 30.83
CA MET A 1 0.51 6.96 29.77
C MET A 1 1.16 6.56 28.44
N SER A 2 2.43 6.13 28.39
CA SER A 2 3.09 5.71 27.14
C SER A 2 2.65 4.33 26.62
N GLU A 3 2.40 3.36 27.50
CA GLU A 3 2.03 1.98 27.12
C GLU A 3 0.62 1.87 26.52
N GLU A 4 -0.31 2.72 26.95
CA GLU A 4 -1.70 2.75 26.45
C GLU A 4 -1.77 3.18 24.98
N ILE A 5 -0.91 4.10 24.55
CA ILE A 5 -0.82 4.56 23.16
C ILE A 5 -0.31 3.43 22.25
N LEU A 6 0.64 2.62 22.73
CA LEU A 6 1.18 1.50 21.98
C LEU A 6 0.10 0.43 21.73
N LEU A 7 -0.68 0.10 22.75
CA LEU A 7 -1.78 -0.86 22.65
C LEU A 7 -2.92 -0.37 21.76
N LEU A 8 -3.21 0.94 21.79
CA LEU A 8 -4.26 1.54 20.95
C LEU A 8 -3.85 1.65 19.48
N SER A 9 -2.56 1.86 19.19
CA SER A 9 -2.01 1.97 17.83
C SER A 9 -1.60 0.62 17.22
N ALA A 10 -1.41 -0.42 18.03
CA ALA A 10 -1.12 -1.78 17.58
C ALA A 10 -2.01 -2.27 16.42
N PRO A 11 -3.35 -2.18 16.46
CA PRO A 11 -4.20 -2.62 15.35
C PRO A 11 -3.96 -1.81 14.06
N LEU A 12 -3.68 -0.51 14.18
CA LEU A 12 -3.40 0.35 13.03
C LEU A 12 -2.08 -0.02 12.36
N VAL A 13 -1.04 -0.29 13.14
CA VAL A 13 0.26 -0.73 12.63
C VAL A 13 0.16 -2.10 11.98
N VAL A 14 -0.55 -3.05 12.59
CA VAL A 14 -0.78 -4.38 12.00
C VAL A 14 -1.52 -4.26 10.67
N LEU A 15 -2.58 -3.43 10.61
CA LEU A 15 -3.31 -3.16 9.38
C LEU A 15 -2.41 -2.57 8.28
N GLU A 16 -1.59 -1.57 8.63
CA GLU A 16 -0.66 -0.95 7.68
C GLU A 16 0.35 -1.96 7.12
N LEU A 17 0.91 -2.83 7.98
CA LEU A 17 1.83 -3.89 7.55
C LEU A 17 1.15 -4.89 6.60
N ILE A 18 -0.09 -5.31 6.91
CA ILE A 18 -0.86 -6.20 6.02
C ILE A 18 -1.09 -5.52 4.68
N LEU A 19 -1.51 -4.26 4.65
CA LEU A 19 -1.70 -3.51 3.42
C LEU A 19 -0.40 -3.41 2.60
N LYS A 20 0.73 -3.12 3.24
CA LYS A 20 2.04 -3.05 2.56
C LYS A 20 2.43 -4.40 1.95
N LEU A 21 2.22 -5.51 2.67
CA LEU A 21 2.49 -6.86 2.15
C LEU A 21 1.61 -7.20 0.95
N VAL A 22 0.32 -6.85 1.01
CA VAL A 22 -0.61 -7.05 -0.11
C VAL A 22 -0.17 -6.22 -1.32
N CYS A 23 0.19 -4.95 -1.12
CA CYS A 23 0.69 -4.09 -2.18
C CYS A 23 1.97 -4.64 -2.79
N LEU A 24 2.92 -5.08 -1.96
CA LEU A 24 4.19 -5.64 -2.43
C LEU A 24 3.98 -6.93 -3.25
N ARG A 25 3.11 -7.83 -2.78
CA ARG A 25 2.75 -9.05 -3.51
C ARG A 25 2.15 -8.73 -4.87
N ASP A 26 1.17 -7.83 -4.92
CA ASP A 26 0.51 -7.42 -6.17
C ASP A 26 1.51 -6.69 -7.10
N TRP A 27 2.35 -5.83 -6.55
CA TRP A 27 3.38 -5.09 -7.29
C TRP A 27 4.44 -6.00 -7.92
N MET A 28 4.84 -7.07 -7.25
CA MET A 28 5.78 -8.04 -7.82
C MET A 28 5.18 -8.79 -9.02
N HIS A 29 3.87 -9.07 -8.99
CA HIS A 29 3.21 -9.83 -10.06
C HIS A 29 2.76 -8.97 -11.26
N ARG A 30 2.74 -7.65 -11.14
CA ARG A 30 2.32 -6.75 -12.21
C ARG A 30 3.51 -6.17 -12.97
N ASP A 31 3.40 -6.17 -14.30
CA ASP A 31 4.35 -5.50 -15.20
C ASP A 31 3.86 -4.11 -15.64
N ARG A 32 2.56 -3.83 -15.51
CA ARG A 32 1.93 -2.59 -15.97
C ARG A 32 1.16 -1.95 -14.81
N PHE A 33 1.50 -0.70 -14.52
CA PHE A 33 0.89 0.12 -13.47
C PHE A 33 0.21 1.34 -14.09
N ASN A 34 -0.83 1.86 -13.44
CA ASN A 34 -1.46 3.10 -13.86
C ASN A 34 -0.76 4.30 -13.19
N GLY A 35 -0.55 5.38 -13.96
CA GLY A 35 0.06 6.62 -13.47
C GLY A 35 1.59 6.54 -13.35
N PRO A 36 2.18 6.69 -12.14
CA PRO A 36 3.63 6.69 -11.93
C PRO A 36 4.35 5.40 -12.37
N SER A 37 5.68 5.47 -12.51
CA SER A 37 6.52 4.31 -12.82
C SER A 37 6.41 3.20 -11.75
N LYS A 38 6.71 1.95 -12.13
CA LYS A 38 6.68 0.78 -11.22
C LYS A 38 7.43 1.08 -9.91
N THR A 39 8.64 1.62 -9.99
CA THR A 39 9.46 1.95 -8.81
C THR A 39 8.87 3.11 -7.98
N ALA A 40 8.20 4.09 -8.60
CA ALA A 40 7.55 5.16 -7.86
C ALA A 40 6.42 4.62 -6.97
N TRP A 41 5.62 3.66 -7.47
CA TRP A 41 4.58 3.01 -6.67
C TRP A 41 5.14 2.27 -5.45
N LEU A 42 6.29 1.59 -5.60
CA LEU A 42 7.00 0.95 -4.50
C LEU A 42 7.32 1.97 -3.39
N LEU A 43 7.88 3.12 -3.75
CA LEU A 43 8.16 4.19 -2.78
C LEU A 43 6.88 4.73 -2.14
N ILE A 44 5.82 4.94 -2.91
CA ILE A 44 4.57 5.50 -2.40
C ILE A 44 3.98 4.63 -1.29
N PHE A 45 3.79 3.32 -1.52
CA PHE A 45 3.18 2.48 -0.48
C PHE A 45 4.12 2.18 0.69
N LEU A 46 5.43 2.38 0.55
CA LEU A 46 6.40 2.24 1.64
C LEU A 46 6.46 3.48 2.54
N PHE A 47 6.45 4.68 1.96
CA PHE A 47 6.77 5.93 2.67
C PHE A 47 5.56 6.81 3.02
N VAL A 48 4.40 6.61 2.37
CA VAL A 48 3.22 7.49 2.57
C VAL A 48 2.24 6.90 3.61
N ASN A 49 2.76 6.13 4.58
CA ASN A 49 2.00 5.45 5.65
C ASN A 49 0.78 4.69 5.11
N LEU A 50 -0.40 4.83 5.72
CA LEU A 50 -1.63 4.15 5.29
C LEU A 50 -2.16 4.67 3.94
N PHE A 51 -1.92 5.94 3.61
CA PHE A 51 -2.41 6.55 2.37
C PHE A 51 -1.72 5.99 1.12
N GLY A 52 -0.44 5.64 1.21
CA GLY A 52 0.31 5.08 0.09
C GLY A 52 -0.24 3.74 -0.43
N PRO A 53 -0.36 2.71 0.42
CA PRO A 53 -0.98 1.44 0.09
C PRO A 53 -2.42 1.59 -0.41
N ILE A 54 -3.23 2.47 0.20
CA ILE A 54 -4.59 2.74 -0.26
C ILE A 54 -4.57 3.35 -1.67
N ALA A 55 -3.73 4.36 -1.92
CA ALA A 55 -3.61 4.96 -3.24
C ALA A 55 -3.13 3.95 -4.30
N TYR A 56 -2.18 3.07 -3.95
CA TYR A 56 -1.72 1.98 -4.81
C TYR A 56 -2.85 1.01 -5.15
N LEU A 57 -3.59 0.55 -4.14
CA LEU A 57 -4.68 -0.40 -4.32
C LEU A 57 -5.88 0.20 -5.03
N VAL A 58 -6.11 1.50 -4.96
CA VAL A 58 -7.24 2.15 -5.66
C VAL A 58 -6.86 2.56 -7.08
N TYR A 59 -5.72 3.25 -7.25
CA TYR A 59 -5.32 3.88 -8.50
C TYR A 59 -4.15 3.17 -9.20
N GLY A 60 -3.19 2.65 -8.44
CA GLY A 60 -1.98 2.02 -8.98
C GLY A 60 -2.25 0.67 -9.64
N ARG A 61 -3.23 -0.09 -9.11
CA ARG A 61 -3.72 -1.31 -9.77
C ARG A 61 -4.34 -0.92 -11.11
N LYS A 62 -3.71 -1.31 -12.21
CA LYS A 62 -4.31 -1.17 -13.53
C LYS A 62 -5.56 -2.06 -13.59
N HIS A 63 -6.74 -1.46 -13.70
CA HIS A 63 -7.99 -2.12 -14.06
C HIS A 63 -8.36 -1.64 -15.46
N ASN A 64 -7.81 -2.30 -16.49
CA ASN A 64 -8.37 -2.17 -17.83
C ASN A 64 -9.61 -3.07 -17.87
N GLY A 65 -10.77 -2.50 -17.53
CA GLY A 65 -12.07 -3.08 -17.84
C GLY A 65 -12.50 -2.66 -19.24
N ASN A 66 -11.66 -2.95 -20.23
CA ASN A 66 -11.97 -2.78 -21.65
C ASN A 66 -11.40 -3.97 -22.44
N ASP A 67 -11.98 -5.13 -22.12
CA ASP A 67 -12.26 -6.17 -23.10
C ASP A 67 -13.40 -5.67 -24.01
#